data_AF-A0A8I2K220-F1
#
_entry.id   AF-A0A8I2K220-F1
#
_cell.length_a   1.000
_cell.length_b   1.000
_cell.length_c   1.000
_cell.angle_alpha   90.00
_cell.angle_beta   90.00
_cell.angle_gamma   90.00
#
_symmetry.space_group_name_H-M   'P 1'
#
loop_
_entity.id
_entity.type
_entity.pdbx_description
1 polymer ?
#
loop_
_entity_poly.entity_id
_entity_poly.type
_entity_poly.pdbx_seq_one_letter_code
_entity_poly.pdbx_strand_id
1 'polypeptide(L)'
;MSPPKLFRSVPELYIATIQFYTFMPEDNTFTPVDTGAITICIPDHVQIQLGLTEIEKRAITTADGRNLVVPYVGPVQVNFENRTSFTGALVLGDSVLMRTVPMEDMDLVINPATRRVTVNPQSPNIPHGLVK
;
A
#
# COMPACT_ATOMS: atom_id res chain seq x y z
N MET A 1 14.82 -3.83 -20.88
CA MET A 1 13.66 -4.41 -20.18
C MET A 1 13.10 -3.30 -19.30
N SER A 2 11.92 -2.75 -19.62
CA SER A 2 11.29 -1.71 -18.77
C SER A 2 10.83 -2.37 -17.47
N PRO A 3 10.97 -1.71 -16.31
CA PRO A 3 10.50 -2.28 -15.04
C PRO A 3 8.97 -2.42 -15.09
N PRO A 4 8.33 -3.33 -14.33
CA PRO A 4 6.88 -3.37 -14.23
C PRO A 4 6.44 -2.08 -13.52
N LYS A 5 6.06 -1.08 -14.32
CA LYS A 5 5.57 0.23 -13.87
C LYS A 5 4.07 0.13 -13.61
N LEU A 6 3.61 0.21 -12.37
CA LEU A 6 2.18 0.28 -12.07
C LEU A 6 1.81 1.28 -10.96
N PHE A 7 2.38 2.48 -11.09
CA PHE A 7 1.89 3.70 -10.44
C PHE A 7 1.22 4.55 -11.53
N ARG A 8 -0.10 4.76 -11.46
CA ARG A 8 -0.84 5.58 -12.42
C ARG A 8 -1.76 6.56 -11.69
N SER A 9 -1.62 7.85 -11.98
CA SER A 9 -2.63 8.85 -11.66
C SER A 9 -3.74 8.81 -12.72
N VAL A 10 -5.00 8.75 -12.32
CA VAL A 10 -6.14 8.89 -13.24
C VAL A 10 -6.55 10.36 -13.27
N PRO A 11 -6.42 11.11 -14.37
CA PRO A 11 -6.51 12.59 -14.36
C PRO A 11 -7.89 13.16 -13.95
N GLU A 12 -8.96 12.39 -14.08
CA GLU A 12 -10.34 12.87 -13.87
C GLU A 12 -10.84 12.74 -12.42
N LEU A 13 -10.06 12.05 -11.57
CA LEU A 13 -10.33 11.84 -10.15
C LEU A 13 -9.00 12.20 -9.47
N TYR A 14 -8.93 13.12 -8.52
CA TYR A 14 -7.68 13.51 -7.83
C TYR A 14 -7.08 12.37 -6.96
N ILE A 15 -7.10 11.12 -7.43
CA ILE A 15 -6.77 9.89 -6.73
C ILE A 15 -5.67 9.17 -7.53
N ALA A 16 -4.52 8.97 -6.89
CA ALA A 16 -3.47 8.14 -7.46
C ALA A 16 -3.79 6.67 -7.22
N THR A 17 -3.57 5.81 -8.21
CA THR A 17 -3.77 4.36 -8.07
C THR A 17 -2.44 3.63 -7.94
N ILE A 18 -2.32 2.81 -6.90
CA ILE A 18 -1.26 1.83 -6.72
C ILE A 18 -1.87 0.44 -6.86
N GLN A 19 -1.40 -0.29 -7.87
CA GLN A 19 -1.78 -1.69 -8.05
C GLN A 19 -0.70 -2.57 -7.44
N PHE A 20 -1.10 -3.37 -6.45
CA PHE A 20 -0.25 -4.42 -5.91
C PHE A 20 -0.57 -5.75 -6.60
N TYR A 21 0.46 -6.54 -6.80
CA TYR A 21 0.38 -7.89 -7.34
C TYR A 21 1.05 -8.84 -6.36
N THR A 22 0.40 -9.98 -6.10
CA THR A 22 1.08 -11.13 -5.52
C THR A 22 2.03 -11.72 -6.55
N PHE A 23 3.29 -11.89 -6.13
CA PHE A 23 4.35 -12.64 -6.80
C PHE A 23 3.93 -13.36 -8.11
N MET A 24 4.11 -12.69 -9.25
CA MET A 24 4.31 -13.36 -10.54
C MET A 24 5.80 -13.76 -10.57
N PRO A 25 6.16 -15.05 -10.71
CA PRO A 25 7.56 -15.53 -10.62
C PRO A 25 8.55 -14.79 -11.53
N GLU A 26 8.07 -14.16 -12.60
CA GLU A 26 8.86 -13.47 -13.61
C GLU A 26 9.36 -12.04 -13.26
N ASP A 27 8.74 -11.30 -12.33
CA ASP A 27 8.89 -9.83 -12.29
C ASP A 27 9.65 -9.23 -11.10
N ASN A 28 10.15 -10.05 -10.17
CA ASN A 28 11.07 -9.71 -9.05
C ASN A 28 10.76 -8.42 -8.24
N THR A 29 9.54 -7.89 -8.33
CA THR A 29 9.12 -6.65 -7.68
C THR A 29 8.44 -7.03 -6.38
N PHE A 30 9.23 -7.10 -5.31
CA PHE A 30 8.74 -7.40 -3.98
C PHE A 30 8.21 -6.12 -3.34
N THR A 31 6.93 -6.09 -2.97
CA THR A 31 6.42 -5.10 -2.00
C THR A 31 6.37 -5.78 -0.64
N PRO A 32 7.32 -5.50 0.27
CA PRO A 32 7.29 -6.05 1.62
C PRO A 32 5.98 -5.67 2.30
N VAL A 33 5.39 -6.67 2.96
CA VAL A 33 4.22 -6.50 3.80
C VAL A 33 4.72 -6.33 5.21
N ASP A 34 4.45 -5.16 5.78
CA ASP A 34 4.80 -4.84 7.15
C ASP A 34 3.50 -4.75 7.96
N THR A 35 3.35 -5.62 8.95
CA THR A 35 2.17 -5.66 9.84
C THR A 35 2.35 -4.80 11.09
N GLY A 36 3.55 -4.28 11.36
CA GLY A 36 3.88 -3.46 12.55
C GLY A 36 3.52 -1.98 12.44
N ALA A 37 2.46 -1.67 11.68
CA ALA A 37 2.56 -0.64 10.68
C ALA A 37 1.20 -0.07 10.30
N ILE A 38 0.98 1.24 10.46
CA ILE A 38 -0.38 1.79 10.32
C ILE A 38 -0.82 1.86 8.85
N THR A 39 -0.10 2.58 7.98
CA THR A 39 -0.53 2.85 6.59
C THR A 39 0.62 2.78 5.60
N ILE A 40 0.33 2.77 4.29
CA ILE A 40 1.31 2.64 3.20
C ILE A 40 2.50 3.59 3.36
N CYS A 41 3.69 3.10 3.04
CA CYS A 41 4.87 3.92 2.85
C CYS A 41 5.23 3.96 1.36
N ILE A 42 5.54 5.15 0.84
CA ILE A 42 6.05 5.32 -0.52
C ILE A 42 7.36 6.15 -0.49
N PRO A 43 8.29 5.88 -1.41
CA PRO A 43 9.43 6.76 -1.63
C PRO A 43 9.01 8.13 -2.18
N ASP A 44 9.89 9.12 -2.01
CA ASP A 44 9.74 10.48 -2.54
C ASP A 44 9.50 10.51 -4.06
N HIS A 45 10.24 9.72 -4.83
CA HIS A 45 10.09 9.66 -6.28
C HIS A 45 8.72 9.12 -6.71
N VAL A 46 8.12 8.22 -5.93
CA VAL A 46 6.77 7.69 -6.19
C VAL A 46 5.72 8.76 -5.91
N GLN A 47 5.88 9.53 -4.83
CA GLN A 47 5.02 10.69 -4.55
C GLN A 47 5.03 11.67 -5.74
N ILE A 48 6.23 12.04 -6.22
CA ILE A 48 6.41 12.97 -7.34
C ILE A 48 5.77 12.40 -8.61
N GLN A 49 6.03 11.13 -8.93
CA GLN A 49 5.49 10.48 -10.12
C GLN A 49 3.96 10.42 -10.11
N LEU A 50 3.36 10.25 -8.93
CA LEU A 50 1.91 10.18 -8.76
C LEU A 50 1.25 11.56 -8.58
N GLY A 51 2.03 12.65 -8.48
CA GLY A 51 1.52 13.99 -8.26
C GLY A 51 0.81 14.16 -6.91
N LEU A 52 1.23 13.40 -5.89
CA LEU A 52 0.58 13.39 -4.58
C LEU A 52 0.96 14.61 -3.75
N THR A 53 -0.05 15.32 -3.24
CA THR A 53 0.13 16.50 -2.39
C THR A 53 0.27 16.12 -0.92
N GLU A 54 1.09 16.87 -0.20
CA GLU A 54 1.18 16.77 1.27
C GLU A 54 -0.13 17.30 1.88
N ILE A 55 -0.78 16.43 2.65
CA ILE A 55 -1.99 16.75 3.41
C ILE A 55 -1.59 17.30 4.78
N GLU A 56 -0.69 16.60 5.46
CA GLU A 56 -0.16 16.96 6.77
C GLU A 56 1.19 16.27 7.01
N LYS A 57 1.85 16.62 8.12
CA LYS A 57 3.00 15.88 8.63
C LYS A 57 2.59 14.92 9.73
N ARG A 58 3.22 13.76 9.78
CA ARG A 58 2.99 12.77 10.85
C ARG A 58 4.28 12.42 11.57
N ALA A 59 4.22 12.44 12.89
CA ALA A 59 5.25 11.86 13.73
C ALA A 59 5.15 10.33 13.68
N ILE A 60 6.27 9.66 13.44
CA ILE A 60 6.36 8.20 13.35
C ILE A 60 7.56 7.70 14.15
N THR A 61 7.52 6.43 14.51
CA THR A 61 8.68 5.68 15.01
C THR A 61 9.00 4.58 14.00
N THR A 62 10.23 4.57 13.49
CA THR A 62 10.71 3.55 12.56
C THR A 62 11.05 2.25 13.30
N ALA A 63 11.22 1.16 12.56
CA ALA A 63 11.53 -0.15 13.14
C ALA A 63 12.86 -0.18 13.92
N ASP A 64 13.81 0.71 13.60
CA ASP A 64 15.07 0.90 14.33
C ASP A 64 14.95 1.88 15.50
N GLY A 65 13.73 2.30 15.87
CA GLY A 65 13.43 3.11 17.04
C GLY A 65 13.62 4.62 16.87
N ARG A 66 13.90 5.11 15.66
CA ARG A 66 14.06 6.55 15.41
C ARG A 66 12.70 7.23 15.30
N ASN A 67 12.60 8.42 15.89
CA ASN A 67 11.42 9.27 15.75
C ASN A 67 11.63 10.26 14.61
N LEU A 68 10.73 10.25 13.63
CA LEU A 68 10.78 11.11 12.45
C LEU A 68 9.45 11.85 12.29
N VAL A 69 9.50 12.99 11.61
CA VAL A 69 8.29 13.69 11.13
C VAL A 69 8.34 13.65 9.60
N VAL A 70 7.39 12.93 9.00
CA VAL A 70 7.37 12.68 7.55
C VAL A 70 6.09 13.21 6.91
N PRO A 71 6.11 13.56 5.61
CA PRO A 71 4.90 13.94 4.88
C PRO A 71 3.89 12.79 4.84
N TYR A 72 2.63 13.13 5.00
CA TYR A 72 1.49 12.26 4.73
C TYR A 72 0.73 12.81 3.52
N VAL A 73 0.59 11.99 2.49
CA VAL A 73 0.12 12.40 1.16
C VAL A 73 -1.07 11.57 0.71
N GLY A 74 -1.87 12.09 -0.22
CA GLY A 74 -3.00 11.35 -0.77
C GLY A 74 -3.91 12.20 -1.63
N PRO A 75 -5.10 11.67 -1.99
CA PRO A 75 -5.57 10.31 -1.71
C PRO A 75 -4.92 9.25 -2.61
N VAL A 76 -4.79 8.04 -2.08
CA VAL A 76 -4.24 6.85 -2.76
C VAL A 76 -5.32 5.77 -2.81
N GLN A 77 -5.68 5.35 -4.02
CA GLN A 77 -6.43 4.13 -4.26
C GLN A 77 -5.46 2.96 -4.37
N VAL A 78 -5.73 1.92 -3.60
CA VAL A 78 -4.95 0.69 -3.53
C VAL A 78 -5.78 -0.42 -4.11
N ASN A 79 -5.26 -1.09 -5.13
CA ASN A 79 -5.95 -2.23 -5.73
C ASN A 79 -5.11 -3.50 -5.49
N PHE A 80 -5.81 -4.59 -5.17
CA PHE A 80 -5.21 -5.92 -5.00
C PHE A 80 -6.23 -6.98 -5.44
N GLU A 81 -5.92 -7.79 -6.45
CA GLU A 81 -6.86 -8.75 -7.04
C GLU A 81 -8.24 -8.11 -7.33
N ASN A 82 -9.32 -8.60 -6.70
CA ASN A 82 -10.69 -8.08 -6.79
C ASN A 82 -11.05 -7.10 -5.66
N ARG A 83 -10.05 -6.50 -5.00
CA ARG A 83 -10.20 -5.61 -3.84
C ARG A 83 -9.68 -4.21 -4.13
N THR A 84 -10.32 -3.24 -3.48
CA THR A 84 -9.95 -1.82 -3.53
C THR A 84 -10.03 -1.22 -2.13
N SER A 85 -9.06 -0.37 -1.79
CA SER A 85 -9.04 0.45 -0.58
C SER A 85 -8.62 1.89 -0.91
N PHE A 86 -9.08 2.86 -0.13
CA PHE A 86 -8.63 4.26 -0.24
C PHE A 86 -7.93 4.66 1.06
N THR A 87 -6.73 5.21 0.95
CA THR A 87 -5.94 5.64 2.11
C THR A 87 -5.00 6.80 1.72
N GLY A 88 -4.19 7.28 2.67
CA GLY A 88 -3.02 8.10 2.37
C GLY A 88 -1.73 7.32 2.63
N ALA A 89 -0.61 7.87 2.16
CA ALA A 89 0.71 7.28 2.28
C ALA A 89 1.66 8.17 3.06
N LEU A 90 2.54 7.56 3.85
CA LEU A 90 3.69 8.24 4.44
C LEU A 90 4.82 8.26 3.42
N VAL A 91 5.52 9.38 3.30
CA VAL A 91 6.65 9.53 2.37
C VAL A 91 7.95 9.22 3.10
N LEU A 92 8.48 8.01 2.92
CA LEU A 92 9.72 7.53 3.52
C LEU A 92 10.20 6.22 2.89
N GLY A 93 11.49 5.95 3.09
CA GLY A 93 12.13 4.71 2.66
C GLY A 93 12.32 4.61 1.15
N ASP A 94 12.71 3.42 0.72
CA ASP A 94 13.32 3.22 -0.61
C ASP A 94 12.41 2.39 -1.53
N SER A 95 11.37 1.77 -0.96
CA SER A 95 10.42 0.89 -1.64
C SER A 95 9.00 1.14 -1.16
N VAL A 96 8.01 0.83 -2.00
CA VAL A 96 6.59 0.89 -1.61
C VAL A 96 6.25 -0.27 -0.68
N LEU A 97 5.67 0.04 0.47
CA LEU A 97 5.26 -0.94 1.49
C LEU A 97 3.74 -0.93 1.67
N MET A 98 3.10 -2.09 1.50
CA MET A 98 1.70 -2.29 1.92
C MET A 98 1.67 -2.61 3.42
N ARG A 99 0.76 -1.95 4.14
CA ARG A 99 0.67 -2.00 5.60
C ARG A 99 -0.75 -2.34 6.06
N THR A 100 -0.98 -2.40 7.36
CA THR A 100 -2.14 -3.08 7.96
C THR A 100 -3.49 -2.48 7.59
N VAL A 101 -3.68 -1.15 7.60
CA VAL A 101 -4.99 -0.53 7.29
C VAL A 101 -5.58 -0.94 5.93
N PRO A 102 -4.89 -0.78 4.78
CA PRO A 102 -5.45 -1.22 3.51
C PRO A 102 -5.63 -2.75 3.43
N MET A 103 -4.85 -3.54 4.16
CA MET A 103 -5.04 -5.00 4.21
C MET A 103 -6.30 -5.39 4.98
N GLU A 104 -6.56 -4.73 6.11
CA GLU A 104 -7.78 -4.93 6.90
C GLU A 104 -9.01 -4.48 6.13
N ASP A 105 -8.97 -3.30 5.51
CA ASP A 105 -10.06 -2.74 4.71
C ASP A 105 -10.41 -3.65 3.51
N MET A 106 -9.40 -4.27 2.89
CA MET A 106 -9.60 -5.20 1.77
C MET A 106 -9.89 -6.65 2.19
N ASP A 107 -9.91 -6.95 3.49
CA ASP A 107 -10.08 -8.30 4.04
C ASP A 107 -9.07 -9.30 3.42
N LEU A 108 -7.79 -8.93 3.51
CA LEU A 108 -6.67 -9.74 3.06
C LEU A 108 -6.07 -10.55 4.20
N VAL A 109 -5.59 -11.76 3.88
CA VAL A 109 -4.92 -12.64 4.83
C VAL A 109 -3.48 -12.90 4.41
N ILE A 110 -2.59 -12.99 5.40
CA ILE A 110 -1.20 -13.43 5.18
C ILE A 110 -1.14 -14.93 5.41
N ASN A 111 -0.57 -15.67 4.46
CA ASN A 111 -0.13 -17.05 4.65
C ASN A 111 1.37 -17.04 5.02
N PRO A 112 1.75 -17.32 6.28
CA PRO A 112 3.15 -17.24 6.71
C PRO A 112 4.03 -18.31 6.05
N ALA A 113 3.48 -19.48 5.76
CA ALA A 113 4.23 -20.59 5.15
C ALA A 113 4.66 -20.26 3.72
N THR A 114 3.80 -19.58 2.96
CA THR A 114 4.10 -19.18 1.58
C THR A 114 4.63 -17.75 1.47
N ARG A 115 4.57 -16.97 2.57
CA ARG A 115 4.89 -15.53 2.61
C ARG A 115 4.10 -14.73 1.57
N ARG A 116 2.84 -15.10 1.38
CA ARG A 116 1.92 -14.44 0.44
C ARG A 116 0.78 -13.78 1.16
N VAL A 117 0.36 -12.63 0.64
CA VAL A 117 -0.95 -12.05 0.92
C VAL A 117 -1.93 -12.65 -0.08
N THR A 118 -3.14 -12.97 0.34
CA THR A 118 -4.22 -13.39 -0.56
C THR A 118 -5.51 -12.77 -0.10
N VAL A 119 -6.52 -12.77 -0.98
CA VAL A 119 -7.91 -12.55 -0.55
C VAL A 119 -8.27 -13.56 0.55
N ASN A 120 -9.02 -13.13 1.55
CA ASN A 120 -9.53 -14.02 2.60
C ASN A 120 -10.41 -15.12 1.97
N PRO A 121 -10.03 -16.42 2.10
CA PRO A 121 -10.80 -17.52 1.54
C PRO A 121 -12.20 -17.68 2.12
N GLN A 122 -12.48 -17.11 3.30
CA GLN A 122 -13.81 -17.13 3.92
C GLN A 122 -14.78 -16.12 3.28
N SER A 123 -14.28 -15.18 2.49
CA SER A 123 -15.04 -14.09 1.89
C SER A 123 -14.58 -13.81 0.45
N PRO A 124 -14.45 -14.83 -0.42
CA PRO A 124 -13.68 -14.74 -1.67
C PRO A 124 -14.17 -13.66 -2.66
N ASN A 125 -15.47 -13.35 -2.65
CA ASN A 125 -16.08 -12.45 -3.63
C ASN A 125 -16.18 -11.00 -3.14
N ILE A 126 -16.45 -10.78 -1.85
CA ILE A 126 -16.74 -9.46 -1.27
C ILE A 126 -16.02 -9.36 0.08
N PRO A 127 -15.29 -8.26 0.38
CA PRO A 127 -14.60 -8.10 1.65
C PRO A 127 -15.60 -8.07 2.81
N HIS A 128 -15.26 -8.74 3.91
CA HIS A 128 -16.10 -8.81 5.09
C HIS A 128 -15.52 -7.96 6.22
N GLY A 129 -16.21 -6.85 6.54
CA GLY A 129 -15.87 -5.99 7.69
C GLY A 129 -16.65 -6.38 8.94
N LEU A 130 -15.98 -6.44 10.09
CA LEU A 130 -16.65 -6.56 11.39
C LEU A 130 -17.01 -5.15 11.89
N VAL A 131 -18.30 -4.88 12.05
CA VAL A 131 -18.80 -3.65 12.70
C VAL A 131 -19.32 -4.03 14.09
N LYS A 132 -18.96 -3.26 15.12
CA LYS A 132 -19.48 -3.38 16.48
C LYS A 132 -20.18 -2.12 16.90
#